data_AF-A0A533VEX2-F1
#
_entry.id   AF-A0A533VEX2-F1
#
_cell.length_a   1.000
_cell.length_b   1.000
_cell.length_c   1.000
_cell.angle_alpha   90.00
_cell.angle_beta   90.00
_cell.angle_gamma   90.00
#
_symmetry.space_group_name_H-M   'P 1'
#
loop_
_entity.id
_entity.type
_entity.pdbx_description
1 polymer ?
#
loop_
_entity_poly.entity_id
_entity_poly.type
_entity_poly.pdbx_seq_one_letter_code
_entity_poly.pdbx_strand_id
1 'polypeptide(L)'
;MRQTIYRWIEKYTGLMETYLEKITPIVSNVWRTDELYVKIKGNMKYMYALMDDETRFWIAQQVAHTKNTSDITPLLQKGKKVTNMRSKTFISDGGYNFHTAYMKELHTLINPKTRAYKITR
;
A
#
# COMPACT_ATOMS: atom_id res chain seq x y z
N MET A 1 -1.13 -29.56 -18.83
CA MET A 1 -0.54 -29.50 -17.47
C MET A 1 -0.51 -28.10 -16.83
N ARG A 2 -0.23 -27.01 -17.56
CA ARG A 2 -0.19 -25.62 -17.00
C ARG A 2 -1.50 -25.12 -16.37
N GLN A 3 -2.63 -25.60 -16.88
CA GLN A 3 -3.95 -25.11 -16.46
C GLN A 3 -4.41 -25.69 -15.12
N THR A 4 -3.92 -26.87 -14.73
CA THR A 4 -4.29 -27.50 -13.45
C THR A 4 -3.71 -26.71 -12.28
N ILE A 5 -2.40 -26.42 -12.30
CA ILE A 5 -1.75 -25.62 -11.23
C ILE A 5 -2.39 -24.23 -11.12
N TYR A 6 -2.67 -23.58 -12.25
CA TYR A 6 -3.33 -22.26 -12.25
C TYR A 6 -4.70 -22.29 -11.58
N ARG A 7 -5.54 -23.30 -11.89
CA ARG A 7 -6.86 -23.49 -11.25
C ARG A 7 -6.74 -23.71 -9.75
N TRP A 8 -5.71 -24.42 -9.28
CA TRP A 8 -5.45 -24.58 -7.85
C TRP A 8 -5.06 -23.25 -7.22
N ILE A 9 -4.12 -22.51 -7.82
CA ILE A 9 -3.74 -21.18 -7.33
C ILE A 9 -4.99 -20.30 -7.20
N GLU A 10 -5.79 -20.17 -8.25
CA GLU A 10 -7.02 -19.36 -8.26
C GLU A 10 -7.99 -19.77 -7.14
N LYS A 11 -8.24 -21.08 -6.99
CA LYS A 11 -9.13 -21.62 -5.95
C LYS A 11 -8.64 -21.28 -4.54
N TYR A 12 -7.37 -21.54 -4.25
CA TYR A 12 -6.83 -21.34 -2.90
C TYR A 12 -6.62 -19.86 -2.58
N THR A 13 -6.25 -19.02 -3.56
CA THR A 13 -6.18 -17.57 -3.36
C THR A 13 -7.55 -16.99 -3.03
N GLY A 14 -8.61 -17.43 -3.71
CA GLY A 14 -9.97 -16.97 -3.41
C GLY A 14 -10.42 -17.37 -2.00
N LEU A 15 -10.15 -18.60 -1.57
CA LEU A 15 -10.45 -19.03 -0.20
C LEU A 15 -9.68 -18.21 0.84
N MET A 16 -8.38 -17.98 0.62
CA MET A 16 -7.56 -17.16 1.50
C MET A 16 -8.07 -15.72 1.58
N GLU A 17 -8.46 -15.12 0.45
CA GLU A 17 -9.00 -13.76 0.41
C GLU A 17 -10.25 -13.63 1.29
N THR A 18 -11.23 -14.54 1.16
CA THR A 18 -12.44 -14.52 1.99
C THR A 18 -12.19 -14.68 3.50
N TYR A 19 -11.08 -15.33 3.87
CA TYR A 19 -10.67 -15.47 5.26
C TYR A 19 -9.97 -14.21 5.76
N LEU A 20 -9.04 -13.66 4.97
CA LEU A 20 -8.27 -12.47 5.32
C LEU A 20 -9.14 -11.21 5.41
N GLU A 21 -10.22 -11.11 4.62
CA GLU A 21 -11.19 -10.01 4.73
C GLU A 21 -11.82 -9.87 6.12
N LYS A 22 -11.84 -10.94 6.93
CA LYS A 22 -12.40 -10.96 8.29
C LYS A 22 -11.37 -10.61 9.37
N ILE A 23 -10.09 -10.47 9.00
CA ILE A 23 -9.00 -10.27 9.94
C ILE A 23 -8.46 -8.86 9.80
N THR A 24 -8.50 -8.09 10.88
CA THR A 24 -7.75 -6.84 10.98
C THR A 24 -6.29 -7.18 11.33
N PRO A 25 -5.31 -6.85 10.48
CA PRO A 25 -3.92 -7.12 10.78
C PRO A 25 -3.44 -6.24 11.94
N ILE A 26 -2.60 -6.81 12.80
CA ILE A 26 -1.91 -6.06 13.86
C ILE A 26 -0.70 -5.39 13.22
N VAL A 27 -0.72 -4.06 13.13
CA VAL A 27 0.36 -3.25 12.55
C VAL A 27 0.80 -2.17 13.54
N SER A 28 2.02 -1.67 13.36
CA SER A 28 2.56 -0.56 14.13
C SER A 28 1.92 0.78 13.74
N ASN A 29 2.30 1.84 14.45
CA ASN A 29 1.90 3.21 14.12
C ASN A 29 2.79 3.86 13.05
N VAL A 30 3.62 3.08 12.35
CA VAL A 30 4.56 3.57 11.34
C VAL A 30 4.31 2.85 10.02
N TRP A 31 3.92 3.61 9.01
CA TRP A 31 3.70 3.10 7.66
C TRP A 31 4.82 3.57 6.75
N ARG A 32 5.33 2.66 5.92
CA ARG A 32 6.27 2.95 4.84
C ARG A 32 5.61 2.67 3.49
N THR A 33 5.82 3.58 2.54
CA THR A 33 5.49 3.36 1.14
C THR A 33 6.72 3.37 0.27
N ASP A 34 6.67 2.55 -0.76
CA ASP A 34 7.70 2.49 -1.79
C ASP A 34 7.07 2.26 -3.17
N GLU A 35 7.83 2.58 -4.22
CA GLU A 35 7.46 2.33 -5.61
C GLU A 35 8.39 1.31 -6.27
N LEU A 36 7.80 0.39 -7.02
CA LEU A 36 8.51 -0.63 -7.79
C LEU A 36 7.98 -0.61 -9.23
N TYR A 37 8.82 -0.91 -10.21
CA TYR A 37 8.36 -1.08 -11.59
C TYR A 37 8.20 -2.56 -11.93
N VAL A 38 7.15 -2.89 -12.67
CA VAL A 38 6.83 -4.26 -13.10
C VAL A 38 6.47 -4.25 -14.58
N LYS A 39 6.96 -5.24 -15.34
CA LYS A 39 6.66 -5.39 -16.77
C LYS A 39 5.57 -6.43 -16.96
N ILE A 40 4.38 -6.01 -17.38
CA ILE A 40 3.22 -6.89 -17.60
C ILE A 40 2.92 -6.96 -19.10
N LYS A 41 3.14 -8.13 -19.71
CA LYS A 41 2.94 -8.36 -21.16
C LYS A 41 3.62 -7.31 -22.03
N GLY A 42 4.87 -6.95 -21.70
CA GLY A 42 5.62 -5.92 -22.44
C GLY A 42 5.42 -4.49 -21.95
N ASN A 43 4.35 -4.20 -21.22
CA ASN A 43 4.02 -2.86 -20.74
C ASN A 43 4.62 -2.59 -19.35
N MET A 44 5.35 -1.48 -19.22
CA MET A 44 5.85 -1.02 -17.93
C MET A 44 4.70 -0.48 -17.09
N LYS A 45 4.63 -0.90 -15.83
CA LYS A 45 3.68 -0.46 -14.80
C LYS A 45 4.45 -0.11 -13.55
N TYR A 46 3.86 0.74 -12.72
CA TYR A 46 4.38 1.10 -11.40
C TYR A 46 3.48 0.50 -10.34
N MET A 47 4.05 -0.24 -9.41
CA MET A 47 3.37 -0.78 -8.26
C MET A 47 3.78 0.02 -7.03
N TYR A 48 2.80 0.64 -6.40
CA TYR A 48 2.98 1.31 -5.12
C TYR A 48 2.57 0.35 -4.02
N ALA A 49 3.47 0.15 -3.06
CA ALA A 49 3.27 -0.70 -1.91
C ALA A 49 3.15 0.15 -0.64
N LEU A 50 2.20 -0.20 0.23
CA LEU A 50 2.05 0.34 1.57
C LEU A 50 2.28 -0.80 2.56
N MET A 51 3.24 -0.62 3.46
CA MET A 51 3.64 -1.64 4.42
C MET A 51 3.79 -1.05 5.83
N ASP A 52 3.70 -1.92 6.81
CA ASP A 52 4.12 -1.62 8.17
C ASP A 52 5.65 -1.54 8.26
N ASP A 53 6.19 -0.54 8.94
CA ASP A 53 7.64 -0.34 9.01
C ASP A 53 8.35 -1.39 9.89
N GLU A 54 7.73 -1.74 11.01
CA GLU A 54 8.36 -2.62 12.01
C GLU A 54 8.26 -4.10 11.61
N THR A 55 7.07 -4.55 11.23
CA THR A 55 6.78 -5.96 10.92
C THR A 55 6.97 -6.31 9.45
N ARG A 56 7.13 -5.32 8.56
CA ARG A 56 7.11 -5.49 7.09
C ARG A 56 5.80 -6.10 6.57
N PHE A 57 4.73 -6.08 7.35
CA PHE A 57 3.43 -6.55 6.91
C PHE A 57 2.92 -5.72 5.73
N TRP A 58 2.45 -6.40 4.67
CA TRP A 58 1.94 -5.75 3.48
C TRP A 58 0.49 -5.30 3.68
N ILE A 59 0.27 -3.99 3.77
CA ILE A 59 -1.04 -3.42 4.10
C ILE A 59 -1.89 -3.27 2.84
N ALA A 60 -1.35 -2.63 1.81
CA ALA A 60 -2.07 -2.36 0.58
C ALA A 60 -1.13 -2.23 -0.61
N GLN A 61 -1.66 -2.41 -1.81
CA GLN A 61 -0.96 -2.15 -3.06
C GLN A 61 -1.86 -1.50 -4.09
N GLN A 62 -1.24 -0.76 -5.00
CA GLN A 62 -1.90 -0.15 -6.15
C GLN A 62 -0.99 -0.21 -7.37
N VAL A 63 -1.52 -0.64 -8.51
CA VAL A 63 -0.81 -0.62 -9.79
C VAL A 63 -1.25 0.60 -10.59
N ALA A 64 -0.30 1.30 -11.18
CA ALA A 64 -0.52 2.50 -11.98
C ALA A 64 0.32 2.49 -13.26
N HIS A 65 0.00 3.44 -14.15
CA HIS A 65 0.63 3.55 -15.47
C HIS A 65 1.81 4.52 -15.48
N THR A 66 1.82 5.52 -14.59
CA THR A 66 2.86 6.55 -14.56
C THR A 66 3.60 6.58 -13.23
N LYS A 67 4.89 6.93 -13.32
CA LYS A 67 5.73 7.20 -12.16
C LYS A 67 5.39 8.55 -11.55
N ASN A 68 5.36 8.66 -10.23
CA ASN A 68 5.28 9.92 -9.46
C ASN A 68 4.07 10.85 -9.68
N THR A 69 3.27 10.65 -10.73
CA THR A 69 2.12 11.50 -11.09
C THR A 69 0.78 10.80 -10.96
N SER A 70 0.79 9.46 -10.85
CA SER A 70 -0.42 8.69 -10.62
C SER A 70 -1.00 9.00 -9.24
N ASP A 71 -2.33 9.13 -9.18
CA ASP A 71 -3.03 9.31 -7.92
C ASP A 71 -2.97 8.03 -7.08
N ILE A 72 -2.30 8.11 -5.93
CA ILE A 72 -2.17 7.03 -4.96
C ILE A 72 -2.98 7.28 -3.68
N THR A 73 -3.90 8.25 -3.71
CA THR A 73 -4.90 8.45 -2.65
C THR A 73 -5.66 7.13 -2.33
N PRO A 74 -6.07 6.31 -3.32
CA PRO A 74 -6.75 5.04 -3.04
C PRO A 74 -5.90 4.05 -2.24
N LEU A 75 -4.57 4.07 -2.39
CA LEU A 75 -3.65 3.24 -1.62
C LEU A 75 -3.78 3.51 -0.11
N LEU A 76 -3.77 4.78 0.29
CA LEU A 76 -3.87 5.18 1.69
C LEU A 76 -5.28 4.98 2.26
N GLN A 77 -6.32 5.21 1.46
CA GLN A 77 -7.70 4.89 1.84
C GLN A 77 -7.87 3.40 2.12
N LYS A 78 -7.33 2.55 1.24
CA LYS A 78 -7.32 1.09 1.44
C LYS A 78 -6.53 0.72 2.71
N GLY A 79 -5.38 1.34 2.94
CA GLY A 79 -4.60 1.10 4.16
C GLY A 79 -5.35 1.42 5.45
N LYS A 80 -6.05 2.57 5.50
CA LYS A 80 -6.90 2.93 6.65
C LYS A 80 -8.04 1.93 6.86
N LYS A 81 -8.67 1.48 5.77
CA LYS A 81 -9.76 0.51 5.84
C LYS A 81 -9.28 -0.85 6.35
N VAL A 82 -8.15 -1.36 5.82
CA VAL A 82 -7.61 -2.67 6.18
C VAL A 82 -7.15 -2.72 7.63
N THR A 83 -6.44 -1.69 8.08
CA THR A 83 -5.87 -1.64 9.44
C THR A 83 -6.84 -1.08 10.48
N ASN A 84 -7.97 -0.53 10.03
CA ASN A 84 -8.92 0.24 10.84
C ASN A 84 -8.26 1.34 11.70
N MET A 85 -7.14 1.90 11.22
CA MET A 85 -6.41 2.93 11.94
C MET A 85 -5.80 3.94 10.98
N ARG A 86 -5.37 5.06 11.56
CA ARG A 86 -4.52 6.05 10.89
C ARG A 86 -3.13 5.99 11.51
N SER A 87 -2.13 5.72 10.71
CA SER A 87 -0.73 5.75 11.16
C SER A 87 -0.34 7.11 11.74
N LYS A 88 0.56 7.11 12.73
CA LYS A 88 1.15 8.34 13.30
C LYS A 88 2.35 8.80 12.48
N THR A 89 3.00 7.88 11.77
CA THR A 89 4.23 8.15 11.02
C THR A 89 4.14 7.57 9.63
N PHE A 90 4.33 8.42 8.63
CA PHE A 90 4.30 8.04 7.22
C PHE A 90 5.68 8.27 6.59
N ILE A 91 6.29 7.21 6.04
CA ILE A 91 7.63 7.24 5.47
C ILE A 91 7.53 6.96 3.98
N SER A 92 8.12 7.82 3.14
CA SER A 92 8.16 7.64 1.68
C SER A 92 9.50 8.08 1.09
N ASP A 93 9.77 7.72 -0.16
CA ASP A 93 10.95 8.15 -0.93
C ASP A 93 10.88 9.63 -1.40
N GLY A 94 9.78 10.32 -1.08
CA GLY A 94 9.61 11.75 -1.32
C GLY A 94 9.02 12.14 -2.67
N GLY A 95 8.52 11.19 -3.47
CA GLY A 95 7.75 11.46 -4.70
C GLY A 95 6.56 12.41 -4.50
N TYR A 96 6.22 13.17 -5.54
CA TYR A 96 5.17 14.21 -5.46
C TYR A 96 3.78 13.61 -5.13
N ASN A 97 3.42 12.51 -5.79
CA ASN A 97 2.20 11.76 -5.51
C ASN A 97 2.06 11.30 -4.05
N PHE A 98 3.17 10.88 -3.39
CA PHE A 98 3.15 10.53 -1.96
C PHE A 98 2.82 11.72 -1.08
N HIS A 99 3.41 12.88 -1.38
CA HIS A 99 3.11 14.11 -0.66
C HIS A 99 1.63 14.50 -0.81
N THR A 100 1.11 14.48 -2.04
CA THR A 100 -0.29 14.82 -2.32
C THR A 100 -1.25 13.86 -1.62
N ALA A 101 -1.00 12.55 -1.67
CA ALA A 101 -1.86 11.57 -1.00
C ALA A 101 -1.80 11.69 0.52
N TYR A 102 -0.62 11.91 1.10
CA TYR A 102 -0.45 12.17 2.52
C TYR A 102 -1.29 13.37 2.98
N MET A 103 -1.20 14.49 2.26
CA MET A 103 -1.93 15.71 2.59
C MET A 103 -3.45 15.53 2.56
N LYS A 104 -3.96 14.67 1.66
CA LYS A 104 -5.39 14.37 1.57
C LYS A 104 -5.88 13.40 2.66
N GLU A 105 -5.12 12.33 2.93
CA GLU A 105 -5.65 11.18 3.65
C GLU A 105 -5.18 11.03 5.09
N LEU A 106 -3.98 11.54 5.40
CA LEU A 106 -3.30 11.32 6.68
C LEU A 106 -3.01 12.62 7.43
N HIS A 107 -2.85 13.73 6.72
CA HIS A 107 -2.59 15.03 7.34
C HIS A 107 -3.80 15.51 8.14
N THR A 108 -3.56 15.94 9.37
CA THR A 108 -4.56 16.59 10.21
C THR A 108 -3.90 17.56 11.17
N LEU A 109 -4.63 18.61 11.53
CA LEU A 109 -4.22 19.56 12.55
C LEU A 109 -4.64 19.13 13.96
N ILE A 110 -5.55 18.14 14.06
CA ILE A 110 -6.10 17.63 15.32
C ILE A 110 -5.15 16.56 15.88
N ASN A 111 -4.92 16.58 17.20
CA ASN A 111 -4.09 15.59 17.86
C ASN A 111 -4.77 14.20 17.91
N PRO A 112 -4.04 13.08 17.71
CA PRO A 112 -2.61 13.03 17.37
C PRO A 112 -2.37 13.33 15.88
N LYS A 113 -1.42 14.24 15.62
CA LYS A 113 -0.97 14.60 14.27
C LYS A 113 -0.17 13.46 13.66
N THR A 114 -0.37 13.23 12.36
CA THR A 114 0.50 12.36 11.58
C THR A 114 1.75 13.14 11.16
N ARG A 115 2.93 12.52 11.24
CA ARG A 115 4.19 13.08 10.75
C ARG A 115 4.62 12.36 9.48
N ALA A 116 5.01 13.11 8.45
CA ALA A 116 5.60 12.56 7.24
C ALA A 116 7.12 12.71 7.26
N TYR A 117 7.84 11.64 6.93
CA TYR A 117 9.29 11.62 6.76
C TYR A 117 9.64 11.18 5.34
N LYS A 118 10.71 11.77 4.81
CA LYS A 118 11.29 11.36 3.53
C LYS A 118 12.58 10.61 3.81
N ILE A 119 12.77 9.47 3.14
CA ILE A 119 14.04 8.74 3.18
C ILE A 119 14.99 9.47 2.22
N THR A 120 16.01 10.14 2.76
CA THR A 120 17.12 10.63 1.97
C THR A 120 18.05 9.45 1.70
N ARG A 121 18.32 9.15 0.41
CA ARG A 121 19.37 8.22 0.01
C ARG A 121 20.72 8.93 -0.01
#